data_AF-A0A970PIG4-F1
#
_entry.id   AF-A0A970PIG4-F1
#
_cell.length_a   1.000
_cell.length_b   1.000
_cell.length_c   1.000
_cell.angle_alpha   90.00
_cell.angle_beta   90.00
_cell.angle_gamma   90.00
#
_symmetry.space_group_name_H-M   'P 1'
#
loop_
_entity.id
_entity.type
_entity.pdbx_description
1 polymer ?
#
loop_
_entity_poly.entity_id
_entity_poly.type
_entity_poly.pdbx_seq_one_letter_code
_entity_poly.pdbx_strand_id
1 'polypeptide(L)' 'KDESAAMDMKTVKLDRPFVYAIIDNSTKLPIFIGTLMDLNK' A
#
# COMPACT_ATOMS: atom_id res chain seq x y z
N LYS A 1 -16.80 26.23 21.49
CA LYS A 1 -17.20 25.16 20.54
C LYS A 1 -15.94 24.86 19.75
N ASP A 2 -15.23 23.80 20.13
CA ASP A 2 -13.99 23.44 19.45
C ASP A 2 -14.35 22.75 18.14
N GLU A 3 -14.25 23.50 17.04
CA GLU A 3 -14.37 22.97 15.68
C GLU A 3 -13.09 22.18 15.37
N SER A 4 -13.13 20.88 15.64
CA SER A 4 -12.13 19.96 15.10
C SER A 4 -12.40 19.81 13.60
N ALA A 5 -11.44 20.22 12.77
CA ALA A 5 -11.53 20.05 11.31
C ALA A 5 -11.81 18.57 10.97
N ALA A 6 -12.81 18.32 10.13
CA ALA A 6 -13.10 16.97 9.65
C ALA A 6 -11.86 16.42 8.93
N MET A 7 -11.32 15.30 9.41
CA MET A 7 -10.22 14.64 8.71
C MET A 7 -10.74 14.06 7.40
N ASP A 8 -10.29 14.60 6.27
CA ASP A 8 -10.56 14.03 4.96
C ASP A 8 -9.92 12.63 4.84
N MET A 9 -10.72 11.59 5.05
CA MET A 9 -10.25 10.22 4.84
C MET A 9 -10.00 9.96 3.36
N LYS A 10 -8.78 9.52 3.03
CA LYS A 10 -8.42 9.05 1.69
C LYS A 10 -8.50 7.53 1.64
N THR A 11 -9.16 7.00 0.61
CA THR A 11 -9.24 5.55 0.37
C THR A 11 -8.33 5.17 -0.80
N VAL A 12 -7.51 4.13 -0.61
CA VAL A 12 -6.66 3.56 -1.66
C VAL A 12 -7.16 2.15 -1.99
N LYS A 13 -7.42 1.89 -3.27
CA LYS A 13 -7.81 0.58 -3.79
C LYS A 13 -6.75 0.07 -4.77
N LEU A 14 -6.28 -1.16 -4.55
CA LEU A 14 -5.32 -1.86 -5.41
C LEU A 14 -6.08 -2.78 -6.37
N ASP A 15 -6.84 -2.19 -7.28
CA ASP A 15 -7.77 -2.86 -8.21
C ASP A 15 -7.25 -2.93 -9.66
N ARG A 16 -5.95 -2.69 -9.85
CA ARG A 16 -5.24 -2.68 -11.13
C ARG A 16 -3.74 -2.96 -10.90
N PRO A 17 -2.91 -3.20 -11.93
CA PRO A 17 -1.53 -3.62 -11.74
C PRO A 17 -0.75 -2.76 -10.76
N PHE A 18 -0.05 -3.41 -9.83
CA PHE A 18 0.72 -2.75 -8.79
C PHE A 18 2.03 -3.48 -8.48
N VAL A 19 2.98 -2.73 -7.93
CA VAL A 19 4.25 -3.25 -7.39
C VAL A 19 4.06 -3.47 -5.88
N TYR A 20 4.61 -4.56 -5.35
CA TYR A 20 4.66 -4.81 -3.92
C TYR A 20 6.05 -5.28 -3.49
N ALA A 21 6.39 -5.00 -2.23
CA ALA A 21 7.60 -5.49 -1.60
C ALA A 21 7.32 -5.90 -0.15
N ILE A 22 7.95 -6.99 0.28
CA ILE A 22 8.01 -7.39 1.69
C ILE A 22 9.44 -7.13 2.13
N ILE A 23 9.61 -6.25 3.12
CA ILE A 23 10.92 -5.70 3.51
C ILE A 23 11.18 -6.07 4.97
N ASP A 24 12.39 -6.55 5.28
CA ASP A 24 12.84 -6.64 6.66
C ASP A 24 13.15 -5.22 7.18
N ASN A 25 12.46 -4.82 8.23
CA ASN A 25 12.61 -3.48 8.80
C ASN A 25 13.95 -3.27 9.50
N SER A 26 14.64 -4.32 9.95
CA SER A 26 15.94 -4.19 10.62
C SER A 26 17.04 -3.87 9.59
N THR A 27 17.18 -4.72 8.57
CA THR A 27 18.24 -4.60 7.56
C THR A 27 17.87 -3.69 6.38
N LYS A 28 16.58 -3.32 6.24
CA LYS A 28 16.01 -2.61 5.08
C LYS A 28 16.16 -3.36 3.76
N LEU A 29 16.43 -4.66 3.81
CA LEU A 29 16.56 -5.49 2.62
C LEU A 29 15.19 -6.04 2.20
N PRO A 30 14.88 -6.05 0.90
CA PRO A 30 13.68 -6.71 0.40
C PRO A 30 13.83 -8.22 0.52
N ILE A 31 12.88 -8.85 1.22
CA ILE A 31 12.75 -10.31 1.27
C ILE A 31 12.10 -10.78 -0.05
N PHE A 32 11.10 -10.04 -0.53
CA PHE A 32 10.47 -10.27 -1.83
C PHE A 32 10.14 -8.92 -2.48
N ILE A 33 10.23 -8.88 -3.81
CA ILE A 33 9.73 -7.78 -4.64
C ILE A 33 9.07 -8.35 -5.88
N GLY A 34 7.93 -7.79 -6.28
CA GLY A 34 7.18 -8.29 -7.43
C GLY A 34 6.12 -7.34 -7.92
N THR A 35 5.42 -7.80 -8.96
CA THR A 35 4.27 -7.13 -9.55
C THR A 35 3.08 -8.07 -9.55
N LEU A 36 1.88 -7.52 -9.29
CA LEU A 36 0.64 -8.21 -9.59
C LEU A 36 0.07 -7.58 -10.85
N MET A 37 0.08 -8.34 -11.95
CA MET A 37 -0.40 -7.86 -13.26
C MET A 37 -1.84 -8.27 -13.54
N ASP A 38 -2.25 -9.44 -13.03
CA ASP A 38 -3.60 -9.99 -13.17
C ASP A 38 -3.87 -10.94 -12.00
N LEU A 39 -5.09 -10.90 -11.45
CA LEU A 39 -5.57 -11.77 -10.37
C LEU A 39 -6.21 -13.06 -10.91
N ASN A 40 -6.60 -13.09 -12.18
CA ASN A 40 -7.47 -14.11 -12.76
C ASN A 40 -6.75 -15.07 -13.73
N LYS A 41 -5.45 -15.29 -13.53
CA LYS A 41 -4.72 -16.34 -14.27
C LYS A 41 -4.93 -17.72 -13.67
#